data_AF-A0A5J4UB61-F1
#
_entry.id   AF-A0A5J4UB61-F1
#
_cell.length_a   1.000
_cell.length_b   1.000
_cell.length_c   1.000
_cell.angle_alpha   90.00
_cell.angle_beta   90.00
_cell.angle_gamma   90.00
#
_symmetry.space_group_name_H-M   'P 1'
#
loop_
_entity.id
_entity.type
_entity.pdbx_description
1 polymer ?
#
loop_
_entity_poly.entity_id
_entity_poly.type
_entity_poly.pdbx_seq_one_letter_code
_entity_poly.pdbx_strand_id
1 'polypeptide(L)'
;MSIEQLTKTEKPYIIIAENITDIMKDLSDAFEIQARTSVSTMFELIGSEEKEIRNKVIQQLMLKLVANIRKVIREVIIWKIEQLLDYIVKLNVERDKGTLTVNELRRVGIIIFMVYSVLRLSELQRAMLNITQIEQGIIIICKNLLKGKRERVEVTLKVVNNKAVCPITYFQAWNEKRKTKTTDKDLLWRNSENKRSLTPEECSKEIHIVMSNAGIDKKFSITTIRKVAISAMQNKDKTKIEIDRWSRHSESADTVRENYDANNNDCIRKALSECFSAREEGEVSE
;
A
#
# COMPACT_ATOMS: atom_id res chain seq x y z
N MET A 1 -2.63 18.33 36.71
CA MET A 1 -1.21 18.04 36.97
C MET A 1 -0.37 18.86 36.00
N SER A 2 0.58 19.65 36.47
CA SER A 2 1.46 20.48 35.62
C SER A 2 2.70 19.71 35.12
N ILE A 3 3.39 20.22 34.10
CA ILE A 3 4.63 19.61 33.57
C ILE A 3 5.71 19.51 34.66
N GLU A 4 5.83 20.51 35.52
CA GLU A 4 6.76 20.50 36.67
C GLU A 4 6.42 19.48 37.76
N GLN A 5 5.16 19.06 37.86
CA GLN A 5 4.75 17.98 38.76
C GLN A 5 5.04 16.61 38.16
N LEU A 6 4.89 16.47 36.83
CA LEU A 6 5.20 15.25 36.09
C LEU A 6 6.69 14.91 36.13
N THR A 7 7.59 15.90 36.00
CA THR A 7 9.05 15.69 36.04
C THR A 7 9.58 15.28 37.41
N LYS A 8 8.81 15.49 38.49
CA LYS A 8 9.13 15.08 39.86
C LYS A 8 8.50 13.74 40.25
N THR A 9 7.81 13.07 39.32
CA THR A 9 7.14 11.80 39.60
C THR A 9 8.17 10.68 39.67
N GLU A 10 8.48 10.19 40.88
CA GLU A 10 9.41 9.06 41.10
C GLU A 10 8.91 7.72 40.54
N LYS A 11 7.59 7.57 40.36
CA LYS A 11 6.96 6.32 39.91
C LYS A 11 5.97 6.55 38.76
N PRO A 12 6.46 6.87 37.55
CA PRO A 12 5.64 7.09 36.36
C PRO A 12 4.61 6.00 36.08
N TYR A 13 4.95 4.74 36.35
CA TYR A 13 4.04 3.61 36.13
C TYR A 13 2.74 3.67 36.94
N ILE A 14 2.71 4.34 38.10
CA ILE A 14 1.48 4.45 38.91
C ILE A 14 0.46 5.29 38.16
N ILE A 15 0.89 6.44 37.64
CA ILE A 15 0.05 7.34 36.84
C ILE A 15 -0.41 6.64 35.54
N ILE A 16 0.49 5.88 34.90
CA ILE A 16 0.13 5.10 33.71
C ILE A 16 -0.89 4.02 34.05
N ALA A 17 -0.74 3.32 35.17
CA ALA A 17 -1.66 2.27 35.60
C ALA A 17 -3.05 2.85 35.91
N GLU A 18 -3.12 3.93 36.70
CA GLU A 18 -4.36 4.65 37.02
C GLU A 18 -5.05 5.18 35.76
N ASN A 19 -4.28 5.70 34.80
CA ASN A 19 -4.83 6.15 33.53
C ASN A 19 -5.50 5.00 32.74
N ILE A 20 -4.87 3.82 32.70
CA ILE A 20 -5.42 2.65 32.04
C ILE A 20 -6.68 2.15 32.77
N THR A 21 -6.65 2.07 34.11
CA THR A 21 -7.74 1.45 34.88
C THR A 21 -8.96 2.34 35.09
N ASP A 22 -8.77 3.65 35.23
CA ASP A 22 -9.83 4.56 35.68
C ASP A 22 -10.35 5.46 34.56
N ILE A 23 -9.45 6.00 33.72
CA ILE A 23 -9.82 7.00 32.70
C ILE A 23 -10.33 6.33 31.42
N MET A 24 -9.89 5.09 31.16
CA MET A 24 -10.14 4.42 29.88
C MET A 24 -11.06 3.23 29.97
N LYS A 25 -11.59 2.95 31.16
CA LYS A 25 -12.61 1.94 31.38
C LYS A 25 -13.78 2.22 30.42
N ASP A 26 -14.15 1.20 29.65
CA ASP A 26 -15.21 1.21 28.63
C ASP A 26 -14.81 1.74 27.23
N LEU A 27 -13.52 1.94 26.95
CA LEU A 27 -13.03 2.21 25.60
C LEU A 27 -12.59 0.92 24.89
N SER A 28 -12.37 1.00 23.56
CA SER A 28 -11.88 -0.17 22.83
C SER A 28 -10.44 -0.51 23.25
N ASP A 29 -10.10 -1.80 23.37
CA ASP A 29 -8.75 -2.26 23.72
C ASP A 29 -7.64 -1.60 22.87
N ALA A 30 -7.90 -1.32 21.58
CA ALA A 30 -6.96 -0.65 20.69
C ALA A 30 -6.71 0.82 21.08
N PHE A 31 -7.75 1.51 21.54
CA PHE A 31 -7.65 2.88 22.03
C PHE A 31 -6.87 2.93 23.35
N GLU A 32 -7.15 2.01 24.27
CA GLU A 32 -6.42 1.91 25.54
C GLU A 32 -4.92 1.67 25.32
N ILE A 33 -4.57 0.77 24.39
CA ILE A 33 -3.18 0.52 23.99
C ILE A 33 -2.52 1.77 23.41
N GLN A 34 -3.22 2.49 22.52
CA GLN A 34 -2.69 3.70 21.91
C GLN A 34 -2.46 4.79 22.95
N ALA A 35 -3.41 4.99 23.85
CA ALA A 35 -3.31 6.00 24.89
C ALA A 35 -2.22 5.69 25.91
N ARG A 36 -2.12 4.45 26.39
CA ARG A 36 -1.01 3.99 27.21
C ARG A 36 0.33 4.26 26.52
N THR A 37 0.42 4.01 25.21
CA THR A 37 1.62 4.31 24.41
C THR A 37 1.92 5.80 24.37
N SER A 38 0.91 6.64 24.18
CA SER A 38 1.05 8.10 24.19
C SER A 38 1.54 8.63 25.54
N VAL A 39 0.96 8.17 26.65
CA VAL A 39 1.38 8.57 28.02
C VAL A 39 2.79 8.07 28.32
N SER A 40 3.10 6.83 27.93
CA SER A 40 4.46 6.27 28.07
C SER A 40 5.50 7.09 27.30
N THR A 41 5.17 7.50 26.07
CA THR A 41 6.04 8.35 25.24
C THR A 41 6.24 9.72 25.87
N MET A 42 5.21 10.27 26.51
CA MET A 42 5.33 11.53 27.24
C MET A 42 6.33 11.42 28.39
N PHE A 43 6.26 10.35 29.20
CA PHE A 43 7.23 10.09 30.28
C PHE A 43 8.65 9.88 29.76
N GLU A 44 8.80 9.19 28.63
CA GLU A 44 10.09 8.99 27.97
C GLU A 44 10.70 10.33 27.51
N LEU A 45 9.89 11.23 26.95
CA LEU A 45 10.33 12.56 26.50
C LEU A 45 10.73 13.50 27.64
N ILE A 46 10.17 13.34 28.84
CA ILE A 46 10.55 14.12 30.03
C ILE A 46 11.72 13.49 30.81
N GLY A 47 12.31 12.40 30.29
CA GLY A 47 13.53 11.81 30.82
C GLY A 47 13.34 10.63 31.77
N SER A 48 12.13 10.11 31.93
CA SER A 48 11.90 8.90 32.74
C SER A 48 12.52 7.67 32.07
N GLU A 49 13.08 6.76 32.87
CA GLU A 49 13.71 5.56 32.33
C GLU A 49 12.68 4.54 31.83
N GLU A 50 13.01 3.81 30.76
CA GLU A 50 12.14 2.78 30.18
C GLU A 50 11.67 1.75 31.23
N LYS A 51 12.56 1.35 32.16
CA LYS A 51 12.26 0.39 33.22
C LYS A 51 11.17 0.87 34.17
N GLU A 52 10.97 2.17 34.29
CA GLU A 52 9.98 2.81 35.16
C GLU A 52 8.65 3.06 34.45
N ILE A 53 8.66 3.10 33.12
CA ILE A 53 7.48 3.32 32.27
C ILE A 53 6.87 1.99 31.81
N ARG A 54 7.71 1.01 31.44
CA ARG A 54 7.32 -0.29 30.87
C ARG A 54 7.60 -1.46 31.80
N ASN A 55 7.39 -1.26 33.11
CA ASN A 55 7.65 -2.28 34.13
C ASN A 55 6.68 -3.48 34.06
N LYS A 56 6.92 -4.50 34.88
CA LYS A 56 6.09 -5.73 34.91
C LYS A 56 4.61 -5.46 35.22
N VAL A 57 4.29 -4.44 36.02
CA VAL A 57 2.90 -4.10 36.36
C VAL A 57 2.17 -3.61 35.11
N ILE A 58 2.76 -2.66 34.38
CA ILE A 58 2.21 -2.15 33.12
C ILE A 58 2.15 -3.26 32.06
N GLN A 59 3.14 -4.15 32.02
CA GLN A 59 3.07 -5.31 31.11
C GLN A 59 1.86 -6.19 31.42
N GLN A 60 1.64 -6.55 32.68
CA GLN A 60 0.53 -7.40 33.11
C GLN A 60 -0.83 -6.76 32.85
N LEU A 61 -1.01 -5.47 33.16
CA LEU A 61 -2.24 -4.73 32.87
C LEU A 61 -2.57 -4.74 31.37
N MET A 62 -1.54 -4.66 30.53
CA MET A 62 -1.71 -4.62 29.09
C MET A 62 -1.85 -6.00 28.44
N LEU A 63 -1.50 -7.10 29.13
CA LEU A 63 -1.51 -8.44 28.53
C LEU A 63 -2.87 -8.80 27.94
N LYS A 64 -3.94 -8.56 28.69
CA LYS A 64 -5.32 -8.86 28.25
C LYS A 64 -5.70 -8.01 27.04
N LEU A 65 -5.48 -6.70 27.11
CA LEU A 65 -5.77 -5.75 26.02
C LEU A 65 -5.02 -6.14 24.74
N VAL A 66 -3.72 -6.41 24.87
CA VAL A 66 -2.86 -6.84 23.76
C VAL A 66 -3.32 -8.18 23.21
N ALA A 67 -3.69 -9.14 24.06
CA ALA A 67 -4.19 -10.44 23.62
C ALA A 67 -5.53 -10.32 22.88
N ASN A 68 -6.45 -9.48 23.34
CA ASN A 68 -7.74 -9.26 22.70
C ASN A 68 -7.62 -8.62 21.31
N ILE A 69 -6.69 -7.69 21.12
CA ILE A 69 -6.49 -7.06 19.81
C ILE A 69 -5.64 -7.89 18.85
N ARG A 70 -5.00 -8.99 19.32
CA ARG A 70 -4.26 -9.87 18.43
C ARG A 70 -5.24 -10.41 17.41
N LYS A 71 -5.01 -10.01 16.15
CA LYS A 71 -5.78 -10.55 15.03
C LYS A 71 -5.55 -12.05 15.01
N VAL A 72 -6.64 -12.81 15.14
CA VAL A 72 -6.61 -14.25 14.86
C VAL A 72 -6.05 -14.41 13.45
N ILE A 73 -4.89 -15.05 13.35
CA ILE A 73 -4.30 -15.39 12.06
C ILE A 73 -5.18 -16.52 11.52
N ARG A 74 -6.14 -16.16 10.67
CA ARG A 74 -6.96 -17.11 9.93
C ARG A 74 -6.38 -17.26 8.55
N GLU A 75 -6.46 -18.47 8.01
CA GLU A 75 -6.32 -18.66 6.57
C GLU A 75 -7.44 -17.88 5.88
N VAL A 76 -7.06 -16.99 4.96
CA VAL A 76 -8.01 -16.15 4.23
C VAL A 76 -7.99 -16.60 2.78
N ILE A 77 -9.13 -17.07 2.29
CA ILE A 77 -9.35 -17.22 0.84
C ILE A 77 -9.36 -15.81 0.25
N ILE A 78 -8.35 -15.51 -0.55
CA ILE A 78 -8.21 -14.25 -1.27
C ILE A 78 -8.56 -14.47 -2.74
N TRP A 79 -9.06 -13.42 -3.42
CA TRP A 79 -9.33 -13.47 -4.85
C TRP A 79 -8.04 -13.58 -5.67
N LYS A 80 -8.16 -14.00 -6.93
CA LYS A 80 -7.03 -14.26 -7.84
C LYS A 80 -6.69 -13.02 -8.66
N ILE A 81 -5.41 -12.63 -8.74
CA ILE A 81 -4.99 -11.42 -9.48
C ILE A 81 -5.39 -11.47 -10.95
N GLU A 82 -5.47 -12.67 -11.51
CA GLU A 82 -5.90 -13.00 -12.86
C GLU A 82 -7.27 -12.38 -13.16
N GLN A 83 -8.22 -12.40 -12.22
CA GLN A 83 -9.54 -11.78 -12.40
C GLN A 83 -9.46 -10.29 -12.73
N LEU A 84 -8.55 -9.58 -12.03
CA LEU A 84 -8.33 -8.14 -12.25
C LEU A 84 -7.56 -7.89 -13.55
N LEU A 85 -6.52 -8.69 -13.83
CA LEU A 85 -5.71 -8.52 -15.02
C LEU A 85 -6.47 -8.88 -16.30
N ASP A 86 -7.32 -9.92 -16.27
CA ASP A 86 -8.22 -10.28 -17.37
C ASP A 86 -9.21 -9.15 -17.66
N TYR A 87 -9.78 -8.51 -16.63
CA TYR A 87 -10.64 -7.35 -16.80
C TYR A 87 -9.89 -6.16 -17.44
N ILE A 88 -8.66 -5.87 -16.99
CA ILE A 88 -7.84 -4.80 -17.55
C ILE A 88 -7.52 -5.09 -19.03
N VAL A 89 -7.21 -6.35 -19.38
CA VAL A 89 -6.99 -6.77 -20.77
C VAL A 89 -8.25 -6.57 -21.62
N LYS A 90 -9.45 -6.83 -21.09
CA LYS A 90 -10.69 -6.52 -21.82
C LYS A 90 -10.82 -5.03 -22.11
N LEU A 91 -10.50 -4.17 -21.14
CA LEU A 91 -10.50 -2.72 -21.31
C LEU A 91 -9.43 -2.21 -22.29
N ASN A 92 -8.38 -3.00 -22.58
CA ASN A 92 -7.35 -2.61 -23.54
C ASN A 92 -7.93 -2.31 -24.93
N VAL A 93 -8.92 -3.08 -25.37
CA VAL A 93 -9.57 -2.89 -26.68
C VAL A 93 -10.29 -1.54 -26.73
N GLU A 94 -10.96 -1.15 -25.65
CA GLU A 94 -11.65 0.14 -25.52
C GLU A 94 -10.67 1.30 -25.40
N ARG A 95 -9.55 1.10 -24.71
CA ARG A 95 -8.44 2.06 -24.65
C ARG A 95 -7.90 2.35 -26.04
N ASP A 96 -7.59 1.32 -26.82
CA ASP A 96 -6.98 1.46 -28.14
C ASP A 96 -7.94 2.09 -29.17
N LYS A 97 -9.26 1.87 -28.99
CA LYS A 97 -10.31 2.60 -29.72
C LYS A 97 -10.51 4.04 -29.23
N GLY A 98 -9.88 4.43 -28.14
CA GLY A 98 -10.03 5.76 -27.54
C GLY A 98 -11.39 6.02 -26.90
N THR A 99 -12.19 4.99 -26.58
CA THR A 99 -13.54 5.16 -26.02
C THR A 99 -13.51 5.44 -24.51
N LEU A 100 -12.56 4.85 -23.78
CA LEU A 100 -12.44 5.01 -22.32
C LEU A 100 -12.29 6.47 -21.90
N THR A 101 -13.11 6.92 -20.96
CA THR A 101 -13.04 8.27 -20.39
C THR A 101 -11.72 8.52 -19.65
N VAL A 102 -11.39 9.80 -19.43
CA VAL A 102 -10.20 10.20 -18.64
C VAL A 102 -10.23 9.56 -17.25
N ASN A 103 -11.41 9.46 -16.63
CA ASN A 103 -11.55 8.87 -15.30
C ASN A 103 -11.36 7.35 -15.31
N GLU A 104 -11.86 6.64 -16.32
CA GLU A 104 -11.64 5.18 -16.44
C GLU A 104 -10.16 4.87 -16.64
N LEU A 105 -9.48 5.58 -17.53
CA LEU A 105 -8.03 5.44 -17.74
C LEU A 105 -7.25 5.73 -16.46
N ARG A 106 -7.65 6.76 -15.69
CA ARG A 106 -7.03 7.11 -14.40
C ARG A 106 -7.19 5.99 -13.38
N ARG A 107 -8.41 5.46 -13.22
CA ARG A 107 -8.72 4.39 -12.26
C ARG A 107 -7.87 3.14 -12.54
N VAL A 108 -7.84 2.70 -13.81
CA VAL A 108 -7.05 1.55 -14.23
C VAL A 108 -5.55 1.82 -14.08
N GLY A 109 -5.09 3.02 -14.45
CA GLY A 109 -3.71 3.46 -14.26
C GLY A 109 -3.26 3.37 -12.79
N ILE A 110 -4.04 3.88 -11.85
CA ILE A 110 -3.74 3.79 -10.40
C ILE A 110 -3.62 2.33 -9.97
N ILE A 111 -4.54 1.47 -10.40
CA ILE A 111 -4.52 0.04 -10.05
C ILE A 111 -3.28 -0.65 -10.61
N ILE A 112 -2.94 -0.41 -11.88
CA ILE A 112 -1.73 -0.96 -12.48
C ILE A 112 -0.49 -0.49 -11.71
N PHE A 113 -0.42 0.79 -11.35
CA PHE A 113 0.68 1.29 -10.52
C PHE A 113 0.74 0.57 -9.17
N MET A 114 -0.39 0.36 -8.49
CA MET A 114 -0.44 -0.39 -7.23
C MET A 114 0.01 -1.84 -7.38
N VAL A 115 -0.40 -2.52 -8.46
CA VAL A 115 -0.04 -3.92 -8.73
C VAL A 115 1.47 -4.07 -9.00
N TYR A 116 2.05 -3.23 -9.87
CA TYR A 116 3.46 -3.35 -10.28
C TYR A 116 4.46 -2.77 -9.27
N SER A 117 4.05 -1.75 -8.50
CA SER A 117 4.88 -1.15 -7.44
C SER A 117 4.67 -1.80 -6.08
N VAL A 118 3.58 -2.56 -5.92
CA VAL A 118 3.14 -3.15 -4.64
C VAL A 118 2.90 -2.06 -3.58
N LEU A 119 2.80 -0.78 -3.94
CA LEU A 119 2.58 0.30 -2.98
C LEU A 119 1.13 0.31 -2.48
N ARG A 120 0.93 0.68 -1.21
CA ARG A 120 -0.41 0.98 -0.71
C ARG A 120 -0.96 2.24 -1.41
N LEU A 121 -2.28 2.34 -1.51
CA LEU A 121 -2.94 3.52 -2.08
C LEU A 121 -2.45 4.82 -1.44
N SER A 122 -2.34 4.85 -0.10
CA SER A 122 -1.86 6.02 0.64
C SER A 122 -0.37 6.34 0.42
N GLU A 123 0.45 5.34 0.11
CA GLU A 123 1.85 5.56 -0.27
C GLU A 123 1.93 6.15 -1.67
N LEU A 124 1.14 5.62 -2.62
CA LEU A 124 1.08 6.12 -3.98
C LEU A 124 0.48 7.52 -4.05
N GLN A 125 -0.53 7.82 -3.23
CA GLN A 125 -1.18 9.13 -3.15
C GLN A 125 -0.24 10.25 -2.70
N ARG A 126 0.73 9.92 -1.86
CA ARG A 126 1.74 10.87 -1.36
C ARG A 126 3.02 10.87 -2.18
N ALA A 127 3.14 9.95 -3.13
CA ALA A 127 4.34 9.82 -3.93
C ALA A 127 4.40 10.89 -5.02
N MET A 128 5.60 11.32 -5.34
CA MET A 128 5.87 12.17 -6.50
C MET A 128 6.20 11.29 -7.71
N LEU A 129 5.56 11.56 -8.84
CA LEU A 129 5.88 10.91 -10.10
C LEU A 129 6.92 11.72 -10.87
N ASN A 130 8.05 11.08 -11.16
CA ASN A 130 9.03 11.59 -12.10
C ASN A 130 8.79 10.95 -13.48
N ILE A 131 8.40 11.79 -14.43
CA ILE A 131 8.05 11.43 -15.81
C ILE A 131 9.08 11.90 -16.83
N THR A 132 10.27 12.36 -16.40
CA THR A 132 11.29 12.88 -17.34
C THR A 132 11.77 11.83 -18.34
N GLN A 133 11.71 10.55 -17.97
CA GLN A 133 12.16 9.43 -18.81
C GLN A 133 10.99 8.66 -19.45
N ILE A 134 9.83 9.29 -19.59
CA ILE A 134 8.63 8.62 -20.11
C ILE A 134 8.79 8.20 -21.58
N GLU A 135 9.54 8.96 -22.37
CA GLU A 135 9.84 8.64 -23.77
C GLU A 135 10.71 7.38 -23.90
N GLN A 136 11.61 7.16 -22.93
CA GLN A 136 12.40 5.94 -22.77
C GLN A 136 11.59 4.79 -22.14
N GLY A 137 10.31 5.01 -21.86
CA GLY A 137 9.42 4.01 -21.29
C GLY A 137 9.60 3.80 -19.79
N ILE A 138 9.99 4.85 -19.05
CA ILE A 138 10.30 4.78 -17.61
C ILE A 138 9.50 5.82 -16.83
N ILE A 139 8.89 5.40 -15.72
CA ILE A 139 8.29 6.28 -14.71
C ILE A 139 8.91 5.95 -13.35
N ILE A 140 9.37 6.94 -12.61
CA ILE A 140 9.92 6.75 -11.27
C ILE A 140 8.95 7.31 -10.23
N ILE A 141 8.56 6.47 -9.28
CA ILE A 141 7.71 6.83 -8.14
C ILE A 141 8.62 7.11 -6.94
N CYS A 142 8.73 8.37 -6.55
CA CYS A 142 9.50 8.79 -5.38
C CYS A 142 8.57 8.85 -4.16
N LYS A 143 8.86 8.07 -3.11
CA LYS A 143 8.13 8.12 -1.85
C LYS A 143 9.05 8.46 -0.69
N ASN A 144 8.52 9.18 0.28
CA ASN A 144 9.19 9.37 1.58
C ASN A 144 8.75 8.24 2.51
N LEU A 145 9.71 7.57 3.17
CA LEU A 145 9.40 6.60 4.21
C LEU A 145 8.89 7.34 5.45
N LEU A 146 7.64 7.07 5.85
CA LEU A 146 7.07 7.59 7.10
C LEU A 146 7.46 6.73 8.32
N LYS A 147 8.03 5.54 8.10
CA LYS A 147 8.40 4.57 9.16
C LYS A 147 9.84 4.13 8.94
N GLY A 148 10.75 4.49 9.85
CA GLY A 148 12.19 4.15 9.78
C GLY A 148 13.10 5.32 9.37
N LYS A 149 14.35 5.01 8.98
CA LYS A 149 15.34 5.98 8.50
C LYS A 149 14.71 6.84 7.38
N ARG A 150 14.86 8.17 7.48
CA ARG A 150 14.21 9.21 6.65
C ARG A 150 14.74 9.26 5.20
N GLU A 151 14.95 8.10 4.57
CA GLU A 151 15.49 8.03 3.22
C GLU A 151 14.37 8.02 2.18
N ARG A 152 14.60 8.73 1.08
CA ARG A 152 13.71 8.72 -0.08
C ARG A 152 13.86 7.37 -0.76
N VAL A 153 12.74 6.69 -0.98
CA VAL A 153 12.72 5.42 -1.71
C VAL A 153 12.12 5.64 -3.08
N GLU A 154 12.81 5.16 -4.10
CA GLU A 154 12.36 5.23 -5.48
C GLU A 154 11.84 3.85 -5.94
N VAL A 155 10.79 3.87 -6.76
CA VAL A 155 10.30 2.69 -7.47
C VAL A 155 10.25 3.02 -8.95
N THR A 156 11.16 2.45 -9.70
CA THR A 156 11.17 2.55 -11.16
C THR A 156 10.16 1.57 -11.74
N LEU A 157 9.22 2.05 -12.55
CA LEU A 157 8.36 1.26 -13.43
C LEU A 157 8.87 1.42 -14.86
N LYS A 158 8.97 0.31 -15.59
CA LYS A 158 9.39 0.28 -16.99
C LYS A 158 8.30 -0.31 -17.86
N VAL A 159 8.40 -0.09 -19.17
CA VAL A 159 7.60 -0.81 -20.16
C VAL A 159 7.76 -2.31 -19.98
N VAL A 160 6.64 -3.03 -20.04
CA VAL A 160 6.59 -4.49 -20.09
C VAL A 160 6.04 -4.93 -21.45
N ASN A 161 6.36 -6.17 -21.85
CA ASN A 161 6.01 -6.70 -23.17
C ASN A 161 4.50 -6.64 -23.44
N ASN A 162 3.70 -6.95 -22.42
CA ASN A 162 2.26 -6.91 -22.52
C ASN A 162 1.72 -5.47 -22.39
N LYS A 163 1.47 -4.83 -23.54
CA LYS A 163 0.89 -3.48 -23.62
C LYS A 163 -0.50 -3.36 -22.96
N ALA A 164 -1.25 -4.46 -22.86
CA ALA A 164 -2.59 -4.47 -22.29
C ALA A 164 -2.62 -4.31 -20.76
N VAL A 165 -1.50 -4.50 -20.08
CA VAL A 165 -1.37 -4.30 -18.63
C VAL A 165 -0.17 -3.42 -18.28
N CYS A 166 0.40 -2.74 -19.27
CA CYS A 166 1.63 -1.96 -19.11
C CYS A 166 1.36 -0.63 -18.38
N PRO A 167 2.04 -0.35 -17.26
CA PRO A 167 1.88 0.90 -16.51
C PRO A 167 2.14 2.14 -17.36
N ILE A 168 3.17 2.09 -18.20
CA ILE A 168 3.60 3.22 -19.02
C ILE A 168 2.56 3.51 -20.11
N THR A 169 2.08 2.47 -20.79
CA THR A 169 1.07 2.60 -21.86
C THR A 169 -0.24 3.18 -21.32
N TYR A 170 -0.71 2.72 -20.15
CA TYR A 170 -1.91 3.29 -19.54
C TYR A 170 -1.70 4.74 -19.08
N PHE A 171 -0.53 5.05 -18.53
CA PHE A 171 -0.22 6.41 -18.12
C PHE A 171 -0.18 7.37 -19.33
N GLN A 172 0.44 6.95 -20.44
CA GLN A 172 0.49 7.74 -21.68
C GLN A 172 -0.91 7.99 -22.24
N ALA A 173 -1.74 6.94 -22.39
CA ALA A 173 -3.11 7.07 -22.88
C ALA A 173 -3.96 8.02 -22.00
N TRP A 174 -3.82 7.90 -20.68
CA TRP A 174 -4.47 8.82 -19.74
C TRP A 174 -3.96 10.27 -19.90
N ASN A 175 -2.64 10.44 -20.03
CA ASN A 175 -2.01 11.76 -20.11
C ASN A 175 -2.35 12.50 -21.42
N GLU A 176 -2.44 11.78 -22.54
CA GLU A 176 -2.88 12.32 -23.83
C GLU A 176 -4.34 12.78 -23.75
N LYS A 177 -5.22 11.96 -23.17
CA LYS A 177 -6.66 12.24 -23.14
C LYS A 177 -7.03 13.41 -22.23
N ARG A 178 -6.29 13.61 -21.12
CA ARG A 178 -6.54 14.72 -20.18
C ARG A 178 -6.05 16.09 -20.67
N LYS A 179 -5.27 16.15 -21.77
CA LYS A 179 -4.79 17.38 -22.45
C LYS A 179 -4.20 18.47 -21.54
N THR A 180 -3.62 18.11 -20.40
CA THR A 180 -3.05 19.08 -19.43
C THR A 180 -1.53 18.95 -19.37
N LYS A 181 -0.82 20.05 -19.67
CA LYS A 181 0.66 20.15 -19.62
C LYS A 181 1.19 20.44 -18.21
N THR A 182 0.68 19.78 -17.18
CA THR A 182 1.10 20.04 -15.80
C THR A 182 2.28 19.16 -15.40
N THR A 183 3.40 19.77 -15.02
CA THR A 183 4.57 19.16 -14.35
C THR A 183 4.28 18.85 -12.86
N ASP A 184 3.03 18.58 -12.52
CA ASP A 184 2.53 18.60 -11.14
C ASP A 184 2.79 17.27 -10.42
N LYS A 185 2.97 17.33 -9.10
CA LYS A 185 3.14 16.15 -8.24
C LYS A 185 1.82 15.37 -8.09
N ASP A 186 0.67 16.03 -8.30
CA ASP A 186 -0.67 15.45 -8.11
C ASP A 186 -1.27 14.85 -9.38
N LEU A 187 -0.45 14.49 -10.38
CA LEU A 187 -0.90 14.04 -11.71
C LEU A 187 -2.06 13.04 -11.64
N LEU A 188 -1.92 11.93 -10.92
CA LEU A 188 -2.93 10.87 -10.86
C LEU A 188 -4.12 11.18 -9.94
N TRP A 189 -4.03 12.20 -9.09
CA TRP A 189 -4.94 12.40 -7.97
C TRP A 189 -5.91 13.55 -8.19
N ARG A 190 -5.77 14.33 -9.27
CA ARG A 190 -6.70 15.41 -9.57
C ARG A 190 -7.92 14.93 -10.34
N ASN A 191 -9.08 15.41 -9.93
CA ASN A 191 -10.31 15.27 -10.70
C ASN A 191 -10.21 16.13 -11.97
N SER A 192 -10.59 15.55 -13.11
CA SER A 192 -10.61 16.23 -14.41
C SER A 192 -11.59 17.42 -14.46
N GLU A 193 -12.67 17.41 -13.67
CA GLU A 193 -13.75 18.39 -13.74
C GLU A 193 -13.44 19.68 -12.97
N ASN A 194 -12.96 19.57 -11.72
CA ASN A 194 -12.75 20.71 -10.83
C ASN A 194 -11.28 20.92 -10.43
N LYS A 195 -10.35 20.14 -11.01
CA LYS A 195 -8.90 20.21 -10.77
C LYS A 195 -8.47 20.07 -9.30
N ARG A 196 -9.38 19.67 -8.40
CA ARG A 196 -9.07 19.41 -6.98
C ARG A 196 -8.45 18.03 -6.82
N SER A 197 -7.58 17.88 -5.84
CA SER A 197 -7.04 16.57 -5.46
C SER A 197 -8.13 15.74 -4.76
N LEU A 198 -8.23 14.47 -5.12
CA LEU A 198 -9.17 13.50 -4.57
C LEU A 198 -8.80 13.18 -3.12
N THR A 199 -9.81 13.05 -2.26
CA THR A 199 -9.59 12.57 -0.89
C THR A 199 -9.24 11.08 -0.91
N PRO A 200 -8.60 10.53 0.15
CA PRO A 200 -8.34 9.10 0.26
C PRO A 200 -9.59 8.24 0.09
N GLU A 201 -10.74 8.71 0.59
CA GLU A 201 -12.04 8.02 0.48
C GLU A 201 -12.56 8.04 -0.95
N GLU A 202 -12.41 9.16 -1.67
CA GLU A 202 -12.77 9.26 -3.08
C GLU A 202 -11.89 8.36 -3.94
N CYS A 203 -10.56 8.40 -3.75
CA CYS A 203 -9.63 7.47 -4.40
C CYS A 203 -9.99 6.01 -4.12
N SER A 204 -10.40 5.70 -2.89
CA SER A 204 -10.83 4.36 -2.51
C SER A 204 -12.08 3.92 -3.29
N LYS A 205 -13.12 4.76 -3.33
CA LYS A 205 -14.35 4.49 -4.09
C LYS A 205 -14.06 4.25 -5.58
N GLU A 206 -13.19 5.07 -6.16
CA GLU A 206 -12.80 4.99 -7.56
C GLU A 206 -12.13 3.65 -7.92
N ILE A 207 -11.29 3.11 -7.03
CA ILE A 207 -10.66 1.80 -7.21
C ILE A 207 -11.68 0.68 -7.01
N HIS A 208 -12.59 0.82 -6.04
CA HIS A 208 -13.64 -0.17 -5.80
C HIS A 208 -14.59 -0.33 -6.98
N ILE A 209 -14.80 0.71 -7.80
CA ILE A 209 -15.56 0.60 -9.06
C ILE A 209 -14.89 -0.42 -10.00
N VAL A 210 -13.58 -0.30 -10.22
CA VAL A 210 -12.85 -1.25 -11.07
C VAL A 210 -12.82 -2.65 -10.48
N MET A 211 -12.62 -2.78 -9.17
CA MET A 211 -12.70 -4.09 -8.50
C MET A 211 -14.05 -4.75 -8.70
N SER A 212 -15.14 -3.99 -8.54
CA SER A 212 -16.51 -4.49 -8.72
C SER A 212 -16.76 -4.92 -10.17
N ASN A 213 -16.31 -4.12 -11.14
CA ASN A 213 -16.44 -4.44 -12.56
C ASN A 213 -15.61 -5.67 -12.98
N ALA A 214 -14.50 -5.93 -12.30
CA ALA A 214 -13.70 -7.14 -12.45
C ALA A 214 -14.31 -8.39 -11.77
N GLY A 215 -15.49 -8.26 -11.16
CA GLY A 215 -16.17 -9.36 -10.47
C GLY A 215 -15.62 -9.67 -9.07
N ILE A 216 -14.81 -8.76 -8.49
CA ILE A 216 -14.24 -8.96 -7.15
C ILE A 216 -15.27 -8.57 -6.10
N ASP A 217 -15.49 -9.49 -5.15
CA ASP A 217 -16.43 -9.31 -4.04
C ASP A 217 -16.12 -8.04 -3.22
N LYS A 218 -17.15 -7.24 -2.94
CA LYS A 218 -17.09 -5.98 -2.19
C LYS A 218 -16.52 -6.13 -0.77
N LYS A 219 -16.52 -7.34 -0.20
CA LYS A 219 -15.88 -7.62 1.10
C LYS A 219 -14.36 -7.41 1.09
N PHE A 220 -13.74 -7.49 -0.09
CA PHE A 220 -12.30 -7.31 -0.22
C PHE A 220 -11.94 -5.83 -0.29
N SER A 221 -11.12 -5.38 0.65
CA SER A 221 -10.56 -4.02 0.63
C SER A 221 -9.48 -3.87 -0.45
N ILE A 222 -9.21 -2.63 -0.87
CA ILE A 222 -8.14 -2.28 -1.81
C ILE A 222 -6.77 -2.79 -1.35
N THR A 223 -6.55 -2.92 -0.04
CA THR A 223 -5.28 -3.45 0.50
C THR A 223 -5.00 -4.89 0.05
N THR A 224 -6.04 -5.63 -0.38
CA THR A 224 -5.92 -6.99 -0.91
C THR A 224 -5.24 -7.02 -2.27
N ILE A 225 -5.31 -5.96 -3.09
CA ILE A 225 -4.62 -5.86 -4.40
C ILE A 225 -3.12 -6.14 -4.24
N ARG A 226 -2.50 -5.49 -3.24
CA ARG A 226 -1.10 -5.71 -2.89
C ARG A 226 -0.83 -7.16 -2.52
N LYS A 227 -1.71 -7.78 -1.72
CA LYS A 227 -1.56 -9.15 -1.24
C LYS A 227 -1.66 -10.17 -2.38
N VAL A 228 -2.64 -10.01 -3.28
CA VAL A 228 -2.82 -10.92 -4.42
C VAL A 228 -1.68 -10.80 -5.43
N ALA A 229 -1.12 -9.60 -5.63
CA ALA A 229 0.04 -9.42 -6.50
C ALA A 229 1.29 -10.12 -5.95
N ILE A 230 1.53 -10.02 -4.62
CA ILE A 230 2.61 -10.75 -3.95
C ILE A 230 2.38 -12.27 -4.03
N SER A 231 1.17 -12.73 -3.72
CA SER A 231 0.83 -14.15 -3.72
C SER A 231 0.95 -14.77 -5.12
N ALA A 232 0.56 -14.05 -6.18
CA ALA A 232 0.73 -14.50 -7.55
C ALA A 232 2.20 -14.71 -7.93
N MET A 233 3.09 -13.84 -7.45
CA MET A 233 4.53 -13.99 -7.70
C MET A 233 5.16 -15.11 -6.88
N GLN A 234 4.64 -15.39 -5.67
CA GLN A 234 5.03 -16.58 -4.91
C GLN A 234 4.73 -17.88 -5.66
N ASN A 235 3.67 -17.90 -6.47
CA ASN A 235 3.29 -19.06 -7.27
C ASN A 235 4.02 -19.17 -8.63
N LYS A 236 4.84 -18.19 -9.03
CA LYS A 236 5.56 -18.16 -10.32
C LYS A 236 7.06 -18.43 -10.19
N ASP A 237 7.44 -19.36 -9.31
CA ASP A 237 8.83 -19.78 -9.05
C ASP A 237 9.80 -18.63 -8.74
N LYS A 238 9.29 -17.51 -8.21
CA LYS A 238 10.14 -16.38 -7.80
C LYS A 238 10.77 -16.68 -6.47
N THR A 239 12.06 -16.35 -6.35
CA THR A 239 12.78 -16.60 -5.12
C THR A 239 12.23 -15.72 -4.00
N LYS A 240 12.29 -16.22 -2.75
CA LYS A 240 11.88 -15.43 -1.58
C LYS A 240 12.62 -14.09 -1.51
N ILE A 241 13.89 -14.05 -1.90
CA ILE A 241 14.72 -12.82 -1.93
C ILE A 241 14.15 -11.80 -2.93
N GLU A 242 13.79 -12.22 -4.14
CA GLU A 242 13.20 -11.31 -5.14
C GLU A 242 11.84 -10.78 -4.67
N ILE A 243 11.02 -11.64 -4.05
CA ILE A 243 9.70 -11.26 -3.53
C ILE A 243 9.81 -10.32 -2.34
N ASP A 244 10.71 -10.59 -1.40
CA ASP A 244 10.95 -9.73 -0.23
C ASP A 244 11.46 -8.35 -0.70
N ARG A 245 12.42 -8.33 -1.63
CA ARG A 245 12.93 -7.08 -2.25
C ARG A 245 11.84 -6.27 -2.94
N TRP A 246 11.03 -6.92 -3.79
CA TRP A 246 9.96 -6.25 -4.53
C TRP A 246 8.82 -5.78 -3.62
N SER A 247 8.40 -6.62 -2.68
CA SER A 247 7.27 -6.34 -1.80
C SER A 247 7.61 -5.32 -0.71
N ARG A 248 8.83 -5.31 -0.18
CA ARG A 248 9.25 -4.43 0.92
C ARG A 248 8.38 -4.59 2.17
N HIS A 249 8.08 -5.85 2.52
CA HIS A 249 7.08 -6.19 3.56
C HIS A 249 7.69 -6.49 4.95
N SER A 250 9.02 -6.64 5.07
CA SER A 250 9.70 -7.05 6.31
C SER A 250 11.04 -6.33 6.53
N GLU A 251 11.57 -6.39 7.76
CA GLU A 251 12.95 -5.95 8.07
C GLU A 251 13.99 -6.73 7.27
N SER A 252 13.74 -8.01 6.94
CA SER A 252 14.58 -8.77 6.01
C SER A 252 14.62 -8.13 4.62
N ALA A 253 13.54 -7.48 4.19
CA ALA A 253 13.51 -6.74 2.93
C ALA A 253 14.34 -5.44 3.00
N ASP A 254 14.52 -4.83 4.18
CA ASP A 254 15.40 -3.67 4.33
C ASP A 254 16.88 -4.07 4.21
N THR A 255 17.30 -5.19 4.83
CA THR A 255 18.66 -5.74 4.64
C THR A 255 18.90 -6.21 3.20
N VAL A 256 17.91 -6.82 2.55
CA VAL A 256 18.00 -7.20 1.14
C VAL A 256 18.07 -5.97 0.24
N ARG A 257 17.37 -4.87 0.58
CA ARG A 257 17.45 -3.61 -0.18
C ARG A 257 18.83 -2.99 -0.10
N GLU A 258 19.41 -2.89 1.10
CA GLU A 258 20.73 -2.27 1.31
C GLU A 258 21.85 -3.05 0.57
N ASN A 259 21.71 -4.37 0.42
CA ASN A 259 22.78 -5.23 -0.11
C ASN A 259 22.55 -5.80 -1.51
N TYR A 260 21.30 -5.90 -1.98
CA TYR A 260 20.93 -6.69 -3.18
C TYR A 260 19.84 -6.05 -4.06
N ASP A 261 19.59 -4.73 -3.94
CA ASP A 261 18.65 -4.06 -4.86
C ASP A 261 19.25 -3.98 -6.28
N ALA A 262 18.86 -4.94 -7.12
CA ALA A 262 19.41 -5.15 -8.45
C ALA A 262 18.30 -5.21 -9.50
N ASN A 263 18.58 -4.62 -10.67
CA ASN A 263 17.74 -4.69 -11.87
C ASN A 263 16.29 -4.18 -11.68
N ASN A 264 16.07 -3.26 -10.73
CA ASN A 264 14.79 -2.60 -10.48
C ASN A 264 13.59 -3.53 -10.25
N ASN A 265 13.75 -4.83 -10.00
CA ASN A 265 12.67 -5.84 -9.98
C ASN A 265 11.98 -6.09 -11.34
N ASP A 266 12.66 -5.86 -12.46
CA ASP A 266 12.09 -6.02 -13.81
C ASP A 266 11.63 -7.47 -14.10
N CYS A 267 12.36 -8.48 -13.61
CA CYS A 267 12.02 -9.90 -13.80
C CYS A 267 10.64 -10.26 -13.20
N ILE A 268 10.37 -9.83 -11.96
CA ILE A 268 9.08 -10.06 -11.31
C ILE A 268 7.96 -9.32 -12.05
N ARG A 269 8.20 -8.06 -12.44
CA ARG A 269 7.17 -7.27 -13.14
C ARG A 269 6.82 -7.84 -14.52
N LYS A 270 7.79 -8.40 -15.24
CA LYS A 270 7.54 -9.13 -16.49
C LYS A 270 6.68 -10.37 -16.23
N ALA A 271 7.02 -11.20 -15.24
CA ALA A 271 6.23 -12.38 -14.89
C ALA A 271 4.79 -12.05 -14.47
N LEU A 272 4.59 -10.92 -13.78
CA LEU A 272 3.27 -10.39 -13.40
C LEU A 272 2.45 -9.95 -14.62
N SER A 273 3.10 -9.42 -15.66
CA SER A 273 2.45 -9.03 -16.92
C SER A 273 1.91 -10.22 -17.74
N GLU A 274 2.18 -11.44 -17.28
CA GLU A 274 1.79 -12.73 -17.86
C GLU A 274 0.87 -13.53 -16.90
N CYS A 275 0.34 -12.91 -15.84
CA CYS A 275 -0.59 -13.55 -14.90
C CYS A 275 -2.05 -13.40 -15.39
N PHE A 276 -2.49 -14.31 -16.26
CA PHE A 276 -3.86 -14.36 -16.74
C PHE A 276 -4.47 -15.73 -16.49
N SER A 277 -5.79 -15.81 -16.49
CA SER A 277 -6.46 -17.11 -16.50
C SER A 277 -6.03 -17.85 -17.76
N ALA A 278 -5.67 -19.13 -17.63
CA ALA A 278 -5.51 -19.98 -18.80
C ALA A 278 -6.84 -19.93 -19.56
N ARG A 279 -6.81 -19.52 -20.84
CA ARG A 279 -7.95 -19.78 -21.70
C ARG A 279 -8.03 -21.29 -21.79
N GLU A 280 -9.11 -21.88 -21.29
CA GLU A 280 -9.46 -23.23 -21.71
C GLU A 280 -9.65 -23.13 -23.23
N GLU A 281 -8.62 -23.54 -23.98
CA GLU A 281 -8.77 -23.90 -25.38
C GLU A 281 -9.65 -25.14 -25.38
N GLY A 282 -10.97 -24.91 -25.34
CA GLY A 282 -11.95 -25.92 -25.70
C GLY A 282 -11.72 -26.24 -27.17
N GLU A 283 -10.91 -27.26 -27.41
CA GLU A 283 -10.91 -28.03 -28.65
C GLU A 283 -12.36 -28.38 -28.99
N VAL A 284 -12.94 -27.63 -29.94
CA VAL A 284 -14.02 -28.17 -30.76
C VAL A 284 -13.31 -29.15 -31.70
N SER A 285 -13.24 -30.40 -31.28
CA SER A 285 -13.03 -31.51 -32.20
C SER A 285 -14.39 -31.86 -32.81
N GLU A 286 -14.37 -32.01 -34.13
CA GLU A 286 -15.48 -32.31 -35.04
C GLU A 286 -16.35 -33.50 -34.63
#